data_AF-A0A0G4NCS1-F1
#
_entry.id   AF-A0A0G4NCS1-F1
#
_cell.length_a   1.000
_cell.length_b   1.000
_cell.length_c   1.000
_cell.angle_alpha   90.00
_cell.angle_beta   90.00
_cell.angle_gamma   90.00
#
_symmetry.space_group_name_H-M   'P 1'
#
loop_
_entity.id
_entity.type
_entity.pdbx_description
1 polymer ?
#
loop_
_entity_poly.entity_id
_entity_poly.type
_entity_poly.pdbx_seq_one_letter_code
_entity_poly.pdbx_strand_id
1 'polypeptide(L)'
;QIIPYQNLSLDPATCVFHYAFECFEGMKAYKDKAGKIRLFRPDKNMARLNKSSARIALPTFEPTAMIELISKVVRTDERFIPSERGYSLYLRPTMIGTQKTLGVNAPGSALLYVIASPVGPYYPTGFKAITLEATDYAVRAWPGGVGDKKLGANYAPCIVPQQEAESRGHQQNLWLFGQEEFVTEVGSMNMFVALKNKETGQNELVTAPLDGTILEGVTRDSVLSLAREKLVPEGWLVSERKYTMKELDEAAQEGRLIEAFGSGTAAIISPVRSIAWKGKTVVVTAALRTPFTKGGKGGFKDTQAADLMAGALKALLERSKIDPALVEDIAVGTVLAPGGGATEMRAAALVAGFPTTTAVRTLNRQCSSGLQASIDIINQIKSGMIEIGIGAGVESMS
;
A
#
# COMPACT_ATOMS: atom_id res chain seq x y z
N GLN A 1 37.71 -4.80 -7.35
CA GLN A 1 38.21 -3.51 -7.87
C GLN A 1 37.15 -2.44 -7.68
N ILE A 2 37.54 -1.18 -7.41
CA ILE A 2 36.63 -0.03 -7.41
C ILE A 2 36.94 0.75 -8.69
N ILE A 3 35.93 0.98 -9.51
CA ILE A 3 36.07 1.60 -10.84
C ILE A 3 34.96 2.64 -11.04
N PRO A 4 35.13 3.60 -11.97
CA PRO A 4 34.04 4.50 -12.35
C PRO A 4 32.79 3.74 -12.79
N TYR A 5 31.62 4.30 -12.46
CA TYR A 5 30.33 3.77 -12.87
C TYR A 5 30.26 3.66 -14.40
N GLN A 6 29.84 2.50 -14.89
CA GLN A 6 29.77 2.21 -16.33
C GLN A 6 28.74 1.10 -16.61
N ASN A 7 28.36 0.97 -17.87
CA ASN A 7 27.48 -0.10 -18.33
C ASN A 7 28.15 -1.46 -18.21
N LEU A 8 27.36 -2.50 -17.96
CA LEU A 8 27.81 -3.89 -18.08
C LEU A 8 27.74 -4.33 -19.54
N SER A 9 28.86 -4.81 -20.09
CA SER A 9 28.92 -5.43 -21.42
C SER A 9 28.79 -6.94 -21.28
N LEU A 10 27.58 -7.47 -21.49
CA LEU A 10 27.28 -8.89 -21.38
C LEU A 10 26.86 -9.47 -22.73
N ASP A 11 27.10 -10.76 -22.89
CA ASP A 11 26.69 -11.50 -24.08
C ASP A 11 25.17 -11.68 -24.06
N PRO A 12 24.46 -11.58 -25.21
CA PRO A 12 23.01 -11.83 -25.23
C PRO A 12 22.62 -13.22 -24.71
N ALA A 13 23.51 -14.22 -24.83
CA ALA A 13 23.29 -15.56 -24.29
C ALA A 13 23.64 -15.70 -22.80
N THR A 14 23.96 -14.61 -22.09
CA THR A 14 24.27 -14.68 -20.66
C THR A 14 23.06 -15.13 -19.84
N CYS A 15 23.22 -16.18 -19.03
CA CYS A 15 22.13 -16.89 -18.37
C CYS A 15 21.24 -16.02 -17.44
N VAL A 16 21.74 -14.89 -16.92
CA VAL A 16 20.91 -13.96 -16.14
C VAL A 16 19.70 -13.45 -16.93
N PHE A 17 19.85 -13.20 -18.23
CA PHE A 17 18.78 -12.65 -19.08
C PHE A 17 17.67 -13.66 -19.39
N HIS A 18 17.95 -14.96 -19.22
CA HIS A 18 17.05 -16.03 -19.64
C HIS A 18 16.42 -16.78 -18.47
N TYR A 19 17.19 -16.99 -17.39
CA TYR A 19 16.80 -17.88 -16.29
C TYR A 19 16.91 -17.23 -14.91
N ALA A 20 17.08 -15.90 -14.85
CA ALA A 20 17.08 -15.12 -13.61
C ALA A 20 18.06 -15.66 -12.54
N PHE A 21 19.25 -16.10 -12.98
CA PHE A 21 20.38 -16.37 -12.08
C PHE A 21 20.90 -15.06 -11.48
N GLU A 22 20.10 -14.42 -10.64
CA GLU A 22 20.40 -13.15 -10.00
C GLU A 22 19.83 -13.03 -8.59
N CYS A 23 20.62 -12.44 -7.71
CA CYS A 23 20.21 -12.04 -6.38
C CYS A 23 20.79 -10.68 -6.04
N PHE A 24 20.15 -9.98 -5.11
CA PHE A 24 20.58 -8.64 -4.73
C PHE A 24 20.37 -8.37 -3.25
N GLU A 25 21.03 -7.32 -2.77
CA GLU A 25 20.84 -6.78 -1.43
C GLU A 25 20.45 -5.32 -1.45
N GLY A 26 19.95 -4.86 -0.30
CA GLY A 26 19.57 -3.47 -0.09
C GLY A 26 19.92 -3.04 1.32
N MET A 27 20.90 -2.16 1.43
CA MET A 27 21.32 -1.54 2.69
C MET A 27 21.53 -0.04 2.49
N LYS A 28 21.74 0.69 3.60
CA LYS A 28 21.92 2.14 3.57
C LYS A 28 23.15 2.56 4.38
N ALA A 29 23.84 3.58 3.86
CA ALA A 29 24.84 4.34 4.59
C ALA A 29 24.26 5.70 5.01
N TYR A 30 24.58 6.12 6.24
CA TYR A 30 24.09 7.35 6.85
C TYR A 30 25.26 8.16 7.41
N LYS A 31 25.14 9.49 7.39
CA LYS A 31 25.96 10.38 8.22
C LYS A 31 25.23 10.64 9.54
N ASP A 32 25.93 10.50 10.66
CA ASP A 32 25.39 10.95 11.94
C ASP A 32 25.55 12.46 12.13
N LYS A 33 25.14 12.97 13.30
CA LYS A 33 25.29 14.38 13.68
C LYS A 33 26.74 14.87 13.70
N ALA A 34 27.71 13.96 13.86
CA ALA A 34 29.14 14.27 13.85
C ALA A 34 29.78 14.10 12.45
N GLY A 35 28.98 13.82 11.41
CA GLY A 35 29.45 13.56 10.05
C GLY A 35 30.07 12.17 9.84
N LYS A 36 30.10 11.32 10.86
CA LYS A 36 30.66 9.97 10.78
C LYS A 36 29.70 9.04 10.04
N ILE A 37 30.24 8.34 9.04
CA ILE A 37 29.50 7.41 8.19
C ILE A 37 29.23 6.10 8.93
N ARG A 38 28.02 5.58 8.81
CA ARG A 38 27.58 4.31 9.39
C ARG A 38 26.81 3.47 8.38
N LEU A 39 27.07 2.17 8.40
CA LEU A 39 26.23 1.16 7.77
C LEU A 39 25.31 0.57 8.84
N PHE A 40 24.06 0.29 8.47
CA PHE A 40 23.11 -0.35 9.37
C PHE A 40 23.12 -1.86 9.19
N ARG A 41 23.65 -2.60 10.19
CA ARG A 41 23.69 -4.08 10.26
C ARG A 41 24.11 -4.79 8.96
N PRO A 42 25.23 -4.40 8.34
CA PRO A 42 25.64 -4.93 7.04
C PRO A 42 25.99 -6.43 7.07
N ASP A 43 26.35 -6.97 8.25
CA ASP A 43 26.57 -8.39 8.51
C ASP A 43 25.34 -9.23 8.14
N LYS A 44 24.14 -8.77 8.52
CA LYS A 44 22.88 -9.46 8.21
C LYS A 44 22.57 -9.45 6.72
N ASN A 45 22.85 -8.35 6.03
CA ASN A 45 22.69 -8.26 4.58
C ASN A 45 23.63 -9.23 3.86
N MET A 46 24.91 -9.32 4.25
CA MET A 46 25.85 -10.24 3.60
C MET A 46 25.50 -11.70 3.85
N ALA A 47 25.07 -12.04 5.06
CA ALA A 47 24.58 -13.39 5.37
C ALA A 47 23.38 -13.78 4.47
N ARG A 48 22.41 -12.87 4.28
CA ARG A 48 21.24 -13.10 3.43
C ARG A 48 21.58 -13.14 1.94
N LEU A 49 22.55 -12.35 1.49
CA LEU A 49 23.05 -12.42 0.11
C LEU A 49 23.68 -13.79 -0.17
N ASN A 50 24.54 -14.30 0.72
CA ASN A 50 25.11 -15.65 0.60
C ASN A 50 24.02 -16.74 0.57
N LYS A 51 23.02 -16.67 1.45
CA LYS A 51 21.87 -17.59 1.42
C LYS A 51 21.12 -17.54 0.09
N SER A 52 20.96 -16.35 -0.49
CA SER A 52 20.27 -16.15 -1.77
C SER A 52 21.11 -16.71 -2.92
N SER A 53 22.42 -16.41 -2.97
CA SER A 53 23.36 -16.95 -3.96
C SER A 53 23.40 -18.48 -3.94
N ALA A 54 23.54 -19.07 -2.74
CA ALA A 54 23.59 -20.52 -2.58
C ALA A 54 22.32 -21.23 -3.10
N ARG A 55 21.13 -20.63 -2.91
CA ARG A 55 19.86 -21.21 -3.38
C ARG A 55 19.79 -21.33 -4.90
N ILE A 56 20.45 -20.45 -5.64
CA ILE A 56 20.46 -20.45 -7.12
C ILE A 56 21.81 -20.88 -7.70
N ALA A 57 22.60 -21.64 -6.94
CA ALA A 57 23.91 -22.18 -7.36
C ALA A 57 24.93 -21.12 -7.83
N LEU A 58 24.81 -19.88 -7.33
CA LEU A 58 25.85 -18.86 -7.48
C LEU A 58 26.87 -18.98 -6.35
N PRO A 59 28.14 -18.56 -6.57
CA PRO A 59 29.18 -18.68 -5.55
C PRO A 59 28.86 -17.84 -4.31
N THR A 60 29.24 -18.35 -3.15
CA THR A 60 29.28 -17.58 -1.90
C THR A 60 30.61 -16.84 -1.75
N PHE A 61 30.68 -15.93 -0.79
CA PHE A 61 31.88 -15.15 -0.50
C PHE A 61 32.04 -14.89 0.99
N GLU A 62 33.22 -14.44 1.42
CA GLU A 62 33.50 -14.06 2.80
C GLU A 62 32.76 -12.75 3.17
N PRO A 63 31.80 -12.77 4.12
CA PRO A 63 30.98 -11.60 4.44
C PRO A 63 31.79 -10.38 4.87
N THR A 64 32.80 -10.58 5.72
CA THR A 64 33.63 -9.49 6.27
C THR A 64 34.41 -8.79 5.16
N ALA A 65 34.99 -9.55 4.23
CA ALA A 65 35.71 -8.98 3.09
C ALA A 65 34.79 -8.13 2.19
N MET A 66 33.55 -8.58 1.98
CA MET A 66 32.58 -7.81 1.20
C MET A 66 32.17 -6.51 1.92
N ILE A 67 32.00 -6.54 3.25
CA ILE A 67 31.71 -5.34 4.05
C ILE A 67 32.86 -4.33 3.98
N GLU A 68 34.11 -4.81 4.00
CA GLU A 68 35.28 -3.94 3.84
C GLU A 68 35.32 -3.29 2.46
N LEU A 69 35.02 -4.03 1.38
CA LEU A 69 34.93 -3.49 0.03
C LEU A 69 33.82 -2.44 -0.11
N ILE A 70 32.62 -2.73 0.42
CA ILE A 70 31.50 -1.77 0.47
C ILE A 70 31.92 -0.51 1.25
N SER A 71 32.60 -0.68 2.39
CA SER A 71 33.06 0.43 3.21
C SER A 71 34.07 1.31 2.45
N LYS A 72 34.95 0.73 1.64
CA LYS A 72 35.87 1.47 0.76
C LYS A 72 35.12 2.24 -0.33
N VAL A 73 34.12 1.64 -0.97
CA VAL A 73 33.26 2.33 -1.97
C VAL A 73 32.55 3.53 -1.33
N VAL A 74 31.91 3.32 -0.19
CA VAL A 74 31.16 4.37 0.53
C VAL A 74 32.06 5.52 0.96
N ARG A 75 33.31 5.25 1.39
CA ARG A 75 34.29 6.29 1.73
C ARG A 75 34.77 7.06 0.50
N THR A 76 35.03 6.36 -0.60
CA THR A 76 35.47 6.98 -1.87
C THR A 76 34.41 7.96 -2.40
N ASP A 77 33.13 7.59 -2.23
CA ASP A 77 31.98 8.34 -2.73
C ASP A 77 31.17 9.01 -1.62
N GLU A 78 31.81 9.37 -0.49
CA GLU A 78 31.13 9.94 0.68
C GLU A 78 30.38 11.26 0.40
N ARG A 79 30.78 11.96 -0.65
CA ARG A 79 30.13 13.19 -1.14
C ARG A 79 28.67 12.96 -1.56
N PHE A 80 28.31 11.73 -1.94
CA PHE A 80 26.94 11.36 -2.31
C PHE A 80 26.08 10.98 -1.11
N ILE A 81 26.64 10.87 0.10
CA ILE A 81 25.84 10.58 1.30
C ILE A 81 25.21 11.89 1.79
N PRO A 82 23.88 12.04 1.71
CA PRO A 82 23.22 13.25 2.18
C PRO A 82 23.34 13.38 3.70
N SER A 83 23.44 14.62 4.18
CA SER A 83 23.47 14.92 5.62
C SER A 83 22.07 15.22 6.19
N GLU A 84 21.06 15.37 5.34
CA GLU A 84 19.70 15.69 5.74
C GLU A 84 19.02 14.50 6.44
N ARG A 85 18.25 14.79 7.49
CA ARG A 85 17.49 13.77 8.22
C ARG A 85 16.48 13.10 7.28
N GLY A 86 16.45 11.76 7.30
CA GLY A 86 15.55 10.97 6.45
C GLY A 86 16.13 10.62 5.07
N TYR A 87 17.29 11.18 4.74
CA TYR A 87 18.04 10.84 3.52
C TYR A 87 19.19 9.88 3.83
N SER A 88 19.67 9.18 2.81
CA SER A 88 20.75 8.20 2.93
C SER A 88 21.39 7.91 1.58
N LEU A 89 22.53 7.22 1.60
CA LEU A 89 23.06 6.57 0.40
C LEU A 89 22.59 5.11 0.39
N TYR A 90 21.76 4.75 -0.56
CA TYR A 90 21.33 3.37 -0.76
C TYR A 90 22.41 2.59 -1.49
N LEU A 91 22.70 1.38 -1.02
CA LEU A 91 23.71 0.48 -1.55
C LEU A 91 23.03 -0.78 -2.05
N ARG A 92 23.35 -1.16 -3.29
CA ARG A 92 22.78 -2.29 -4.02
C ARG A 92 23.88 -3.27 -4.42
N PRO A 93 24.34 -4.15 -3.51
CA PRO A 93 25.09 -5.33 -3.91
C PRO A 93 24.23 -6.23 -4.79
N THR A 94 24.80 -6.78 -5.85
CA THR A 94 24.09 -7.61 -6.82
C THR A 94 25.03 -8.67 -7.37
N MET A 95 24.54 -9.90 -7.43
CA MET A 95 25.26 -11.03 -8.01
C MET A 95 24.44 -11.61 -9.16
N ILE A 96 25.09 -11.81 -10.30
CA ILE A 96 24.47 -12.38 -11.51
C ILE A 96 25.30 -13.53 -12.05
N GLY A 97 24.65 -14.54 -12.62
CA GLY A 97 25.29 -15.57 -13.44
C GLY A 97 25.72 -15.00 -14.79
N THR A 98 26.96 -15.24 -15.19
CA THR A 98 27.55 -14.68 -16.42
C THR A 98 27.85 -15.71 -17.50
N GLN A 99 27.49 -16.98 -17.27
CA GLN A 99 27.76 -18.04 -18.24
C GLN A 99 26.99 -17.79 -19.54
N LYS A 100 27.70 -17.86 -20.66
CA LYS A 100 27.15 -17.69 -22.00
C LYS A 100 26.55 -19.01 -22.47
N THR A 101 25.28 -19.24 -22.14
CA THR A 101 24.60 -20.50 -22.45
C THR A 101 23.09 -20.32 -22.41
N LEU A 102 22.41 -21.06 -23.28
CA LEU A 102 20.96 -21.27 -23.21
C LEU A 102 20.60 -22.61 -22.52
N GLY A 103 21.60 -23.38 -22.08
CA GLY A 103 21.36 -24.57 -21.26
C GLY A 103 21.08 -24.19 -19.81
N VAL A 104 20.03 -24.77 -19.22
CA VAL A 104 19.68 -24.55 -17.80
C VAL A 104 20.52 -25.46 -16.91
N ASN A 105 21.68 -24.96 -16.48
CA ASN A 105 22.60 -25.65 -15.56
C ASN A 105 23.20 -24.65 -14.57
N ALA A 106 23.86 -25.14 -13.52
CA ALA A 106 24.59 -24.29 -12.58
C ALA A 106 25.61 -23.41 -13.32
N PRO A 107 25.61 -22.07 -13.14
CA PRO A 107 26.51 -21.18 -13.85
C PRO A 107 27.98 -21.41 -13.47
N GLY A 108 28.83 -21.67 -14.46
CA GLY A 108 30.29 -21.77 -14.29
C GLY A 108 31.01 -20.42 -14.14
N SER A 109 30.28 -19.30 -14.24
CA SER A 109 30.82 -17.94 -14.01
C SER A 109 29.76 -17.02 -13.45
N ALA A 110 30.17 -16.05 -12.63
CA ALA A 110 29.31 -15.05 -12.02
C ALA A 110 30.03 -13.70 -11.88
N LEU A 111 29.24 -12.63 -11.77
CA LEU A 111 29.70 -11.28 -11.48
C LEU A 111 29.02 -10.77 -10.20
N LEU A 112 29.82 -10.32 -9.23
CA LEU A 112 29.36 -9.59 -8.05
C LEU A 112 29.78 -8.13 -8.17
N TYR A 113 28.81 -7.22 -8.05
CA TYR A 113 29.04 -5.78 -8.12
C TYR A 113 28.20 -5.02 -7.09
N VAL A 114 28.55 -3.76 -6.84
CA VAL A 114 27.79 -2.86 -5.95
C VAL A 114 27.62 -1.52 -6.65
N ILE A 115 26.40 -1.02 -6.69
CA ILE A 115 26.10 0.37 -7.07
C ILE A 115 25.53 1.13 -5.86
N ALA A 116 25.65 2.45 -5.90
CA ALA A 116 25.16 3.34 -4.87
C ALA A 116 24.27 4.44 -5.47
N SER A 117 23.25 4.88 -4.74
CA SER A 117 22.36 5.97 -5.14
C SER A 117 21.96 6.81 -3.93
N PRO A 118 22.07 8.15 -3.97
CA PRO A 118 21.47 9.00 -2.95
C PRO A 118 19.95 8.83 -3.00
N VAL A 119 19.31 8.74 -1.84
CA VAL A 119 17.86 8.57 -1.73
C VAL A 119 17.29 9.42 -0.61
N GLY A 120 16.07 9.93 -0.83
CA GLY A 120 15.24 10.57 0.19
C GLY A 120 14.15 9.63 0.74
N PRO A 121 13.05 10.20 1.28
CA PRO A 121 11.88 9.44 1.68
C PRO A 121 11.36 8.57 0.53
N TYR A 122 10.92 7.35 0.84
CA TYR A 122 10.55 6.36 -0.16
C TYR A 122 9.23 6.69 -0.89
N TYR A 123 8.23 7.20 -0.17
CA TYR A 123 6.95 7.57 -0.75
C TYR A 123 6.93 9.07 -1.11
N PRO A 124 6.28 9.46 -2.22
CA PRO A 124 6.04 10.87 -2.55
C PRO A 124 5.28 11.62 -1.45
N THR A 125 4.48 10.89 -0.68
CA THR A 125 3.74 11.39 0.47
C THR A 125 4.61 11.55 1.73
N GLY A 126 5.91 11.24 1.66
CA GLY A 126 6.85 11.29 2.77
C GLY A 126 6.60 10.17 3.77
N PHE A 127 6.43 10.55 5.05
CA PHE A 127 6.15 9.62 6.16
C PHE A 127 4.65 9.40 6.41
N LYS A 128 3.79 9.81 5.48
CA LYS A 128 2.34 9.61 5.61
C LYS A 128 2.00 8.13 5.47
N ALA A 129 0.98 7.71 6.23
CA ALA A 129 0.47 6.35 6.19
C ALA A 129 -0.04 5.96 4.79
N ILE A 130 0.28 4.75 4.34
CA ILE A 130 -0.08 4.20 3.03
C ILE A 130 -1.40 3.44 3.07
N THR A 131 -2.11 3.37 1.96
CA THR A 131 -3.29 2.50 1.78
C THR A 131 -2.88 1.25 1.02
N LEU A 132 -3.45 0.12 1.42
CA LEU A 132 -3.14 -1.20 0.90
C LEU A 132 -4.35 -1.82 0.21
N GLU A 133 -4.10 -2.64 -0.80
CA GLU A 133 -5.05 -3.61 -1.31
C GLU A 133 -4.73 -5.00 -0.78
N ALA A 134 -5.69 -5.68 -0.15
CA ALA A 134 -5.54 -7.07 0.25
C ALA A 134 -5.68 -7.98 -0.99
N THR A 135 -4.54 -8.40 -1.54
CA THR A 135 -4.44 -9.12 -2.81
C THR A 135 -4.70 -10.61 -2.60
N ASP A 136 -5.82 -11.12 -3.12
CA ASP A 136 -6.27 -12.51 -2.98
C ASP A 136 -6.13 -13.34 -4.28
N TYR A 137 -6.00 -12.70 -5.44
CA TYR A 137 -5.87 -13.36 -6.74
C TYR A 137 -4.42 -13.69 -7.14
N ALA A 138 -3.43 -13.02 -6.53
CA ALA A 138 -2.02 -13.20 -6.84
C ALA A 138 -1.23 -13.59 -5.60
N VAL A 139 -0.34 -14.59 -5.75
CA VAL A 139 0.45 -15.12 -4.65
C VAL A 139 1.92 -14.74 -4.84
N ARG A 140 2.50 -14.06 -3.84
CA ARG A 140 3.90 -13.59 -3.87
C ARG A 140 4.91 -14.73 -3.76
N ALA A 141 4.62 -15.70 -2.90
CA ALA A 141 5.51 -16.80 -2.56
C ALA A 141 4.72 -18.02 -2.07
N TRP A 142 5.32 -19.20 -2.18
CA TRP A 142 4.69 -20.48 -1.80
C TRP A 142 5.66 -21.34 -0.97
N PRO A 143 5.15 -22.18 -0.04
CA PRO A 143 5.97 -23.14 0.70
C PRO A 143 6.83 -24.01 -0.24
N GLY A 144 8.10 -24.20 0.12
CA GLY A 144 9.08 -24.89 -0.73
C GLY A 144 9.65 -24.06 -1.89
N GLY A 145 9.10 -22.87 -2.14
CA GLY A 145 9.56 -21.93 -3.15
C GLY A 145 10.85 -21.19 -2.75
N VAL A 146 10.92 -19.91 -3.12
CA VAL A 146 12.11 -19.05 -2.91
C VAL A 146 11.76 -17.68 -2.32
N GLY A 147 10.56 -17.51 -1.76
CA GLY A 147 10.07 -16.21 -1.24
C GLY A 147 10.92 -15.61 -0.13
N ASP A 148 11.60 -16.47 0.64
CA ASP A 148 12.52 -16.10 1.70
C ASP A 148 13.94 -15.74 1.22
N LYS A 149 14.18 -15.73 -0.10
CA LYS A 149 15.43 -15.31 -0.73
C LYS A 149 15.25 -14.03 -1.53
N LYS A 150 16.30 -13.22 -1.63
CA LYS A 150 16.26 -11.91 -2.29
C LYS A 150 16.66 -12.02 -3.77
N LEU A 151 15.89 -12.82 -4.51
CA LEU A 151 16.09 -13.12 -5.94
C LEU A 151 15.28 -12.16 -6.80
N GLY A 152 15.81 -11.75 -7.96
CA GLY A 152 15.07 -10.88 -8.90
C GLY A 152 13.72 -11.45 -9.33
N ALA A 153 13.66 -12.78 -9.51
CA ALA A 153 12.46 -13.52 -9.87
C ALA A 153 11.27 -13.35 -8.90
N ASN A 154 11.51 -12.96 -7.63
CA ASN A 154 10.46 -12.73 -6.64
C ASN A 154 9.82 -11.34 -6.72
N TYR A 155 10.29 -10.47 -7.62
CA TYR A 155 9.85 -9.08 -7.73
C TYR A 155 9.12 -8.82 -9.04
N ALA A 156 9.64 -9.34 -10.16
CA ALA A 156 9.04 -9.08 -11.48
C ALA A 156 7.56 -9.49 -11.58
N PRO A 157 7.13 -10.67 -11.09
CA PRO A 157 5.72 -11.07 -11.12
C PRO A 157 4.79 -10.21 -10.25
N CYS A 158 5.35 -9.43 -9.31
CA CYS A 158 4.57 -8.55 -8.43
C CYS A 158 4.16 -7.23 -9.09
N ILE A 159 4.74 -6.89 -10.25
CA ILE A 159 4.52 -5.58 -10.89
C ILE A 159 3.10 -5.42 -11.43
N VAL A 160 2.54 -6.43 -12.08
CA VAL A 160 1.16 -6.35 -12.60
C VAL A 160 0.15 -6.17 -11.45
N PRO A 161 0.17 -6.98 -10.38
CA PRO A 161 -0.70 -6.73 -9.24
C PRO A 161 -0.52 -5.34 -8.62
N GLN A 162 0.72 -4.83 -8.57
CA GLN A 162 1.00 -3.50 -8.05
C GLN A 162 0.38 -2.39 -8.91
N GLN A 163 0.48 -2.49 -10.24
CA GLN A 163 -0.16 -1.55 -11.16
C GLN A 163 -1.68 -1.58 -11.04
N GLU A 164 -2.27 -2.76 -10.85
CA GLU A 164 -3.70 -2.91 -10.67
C GLU A 164 -4.17 -2.26 -9.35
N ALA A 165 -3.46 -2.48 -8.24
CA ALA A 165 -3.74 -1.82 -6.97
C ALA A 165 -3.62 -0.29 -7.09
N GLU A 166 -2.59 0.21 -7.78
CA GLU A 166 -2.40 1.64 -8.06
C GLU A 166 -3.56 2.21 -8.89
N SER A 167 -4.05 1.48 -9.90
CA SER A 167 -5.20 1.90 -10.71
C SER A 167 -6.48 2.05 -9.88
N ARG A 168 -6.58 1.34 -8.76
CA ARG A 168 -7.67 1.42 -7.77
C ARG A 168 -7.38 2.40 -6.63
N GLY A 169 -6.27 3.14 -6.70
CA GLY A 169 -5.90 4.20 -5.75
C GLY A 169 -5.14 3.71 -4.51
N HIS A 170 -4.71 2.45 -4.49
CA HIS A 170 -3.90 1.89 -3.41
C HIS A 170 -2.41 2.07 -3.68
N GLN A 171 -1.59 2.28 -2.64
CA GLN A 171 -0.16 2.51 -2.83
C GLN A 171 0.65 1.21 -2.84
N GLN A 172 0.19 0.13 -2.22
CA GLN A 172 0.89 -1.15 -2.15
C GLN A 172 -0.10 -2.32 -2.04
N ASN A 173 0.35 -3.49 -2.47
CA ASN A 173 -0.33 -4.75 -2.15
C ASN A 173 -0.06 -5.19 -0.70
N LEU A 174 -1.06 -5.74 -0.04
CA LEU A 174 -0.93 -6.63 1.11
C LEU A 174 -1.09 -8.05 0.59
N TRP A 175 0.00 -8.79 0.55
CA TRP A 175 0.02 -10.14 -0.01
C TRP A 175 -0.64 -11.13 0.94
N LEU A 176 -1.65 -11.84 0.42
CA LEU A 176 -2.33 -12.91 1.14
C LEU A 176 -1.85 -14.28 0.66
N PHE A 177 -2.02 -15.28 1.51
CA PHE A 177 -1.66 -16.66 1.20
C PHE A 177 -2.73 -17.65 1.68
N GLY A 178 -3.04 -18.63 0.84
CA GLY A 178 -3.97 -19.71 1.15
C GLY A 178 -5.43 -19.29 1.11
N GLN A 179 -6.33 -20.26 1.24
CA GLN A 179 -7.78 -20.03 1.30
C GLN A 179 -8.18 -19.26 2.58
N GLU A 180 -7.36 -19.39 3.62
CA GLU A 180 -7.51 -18.71 4.89
C GLU A 180 -7.13 -17.22 4.84
N GLU A 181 -6.54 -16.76 3.73
CA GLU A 181 -6.10 -15.37 3.55
C GLU A 181 -5.10 -14.93 4.63
N PHE A 182 -4.07 -15.76 4.84
CA PHE A 182 -2.97 -15.43 5.76
C PHE A 182 -2.24 -14.19 5.29
N VAL A 183 -2.05 -13.25 6.22
CA VAL A 183 -1.30 -12.03 5.95
C VAL A 183 0.20 -12.34 5.94
N THR A 184 0.89 -11.97 4.86
CA THR A 184 2.32 -12.26 4.69
C THR A 184 3.18 -10.99 4.72
N GLU A 185 3.14 -10.19 3.65
CA GLU A 185 3.99 -9.02 3.44
C GLU A 185 3.23 -7.86 2.81
N VAL A 186 3.75 -6.63 2.96
CA VAL A 186 3.22 -5.42 2.31
C VAL A 186 4.19 -4.98 1.22
N GLY A 187 3.81 -5.17 -0.04
CA GLY A 187 4.68 -4.88 -1.17
C GLY A 187 5.99 -5.65 -1.06
N SER A 188 7.10 -4.95 -0.85
CA SER A 188 8.42 -5.53 -0.59
C SER A 188 8.89 -5.36 0.87
N MET A 189 7.96 -5.25 1.82
CA MET A 189 8.19 -5.03 3.25
C MET A 189 7.54 -6.13 4.09
N ASN A 190 8.12 -6.43 5.25
CA ASN A 190 7.47 -7.32 6.22
C ASN A 190 6.32 -6.58 6.93
N MET A 191 5.23 -7.28 7.21
CA MET A 191 4.04 -6.71 7.84
C MET A 191 4.03 -6.92 9.36
N PHE A 192 3.77 -5.86 10.11
CA PHE A 192 3.53 -5.87 11.55
C PHE A 192 2.15 -5.30 11.87
N VAL A 193 1.51 -5.88 12.89
CA VAL A 193 0.26 -5.39 13.45
C VAL A 193 0.35 -5.36 14.97
N ALA A 194 0.00 -4.23 15.58
CA ALA A 194 -0.24 -4.10 17.01
C ALA A 194 -1.75 -4.18 17.26
N LEU A 195 -2.18 -5.10 18.12
CA LEU A 195 -3.59 -5.32 18.46
C LEU A 195 -3.74 -5.74 19.91
N LYS A 196 -4.96 -5.66 20.45
CA LYS A 196 -5.33 -6.29 21.70
C LYS A 196 -5.81 -7.71 21.44
N ASN A 197 -5.23 -8.66 22.16
CA ASN A 197 -5.68 -10.04 22.15
C ASN A 197 -7.14 -10.12 22.63
N LYS A 198 -7.96 -10.89 21.93
CA LYS A 198 -9.41 -10.97 22.18
C LYS A 198 -9.76 -11.63 23.51
N GLU A 199 -8.98 -12.62 23.93
CA GLU A 199 -9.26 -13.41 25.13
C GLU A 199 -8.63 -12.78 26.37
N THR A 200 -7.38 -12.31 26.26
CA THR A 200 -6.63 -11.82 27.41
C THR A 200 -6.69 -10.31 27.59
N GLY A 201 -7.08 -9.56 26.54
CA GLY A 201 -7.01 -8.09 26.51
C GLY A 201 -5.59 -7.53 26.44
N GLN A 202 -4.57 -8.39 26.42
CA GLN A 202 -3.16 -8.02 26.37
C GLN A 202 -2.79 -7.39 25.03
N ASN A 203 -1.93 -6.37 25.03
CA ASN A 203 -1.38 -5.83 23.80
C ASN A 203 -0.41 -6.86 23.17
N GLU A 204 -0.54 -7.10 21.87
CA GLU A 204 0.26 -8.03 21.08
C GLU A 204 0.81 -7.32 19.84
N LEU A 205 2.11 -7.41 19.60
CA LEU A 205 2.73 -7.10 18.32
C LEU A 205 2.93 -8.41 17.54
N VAL A 206 2.21 -8.56 16.43
CA VAL A 206 2.24 -9.75 15.58
C VAL A 206 2.91 -9.47 14.24
N THR A 207 3.70 -10.44 13.75
CA THR A 207 4.24 -10.51 12.38
C THR A 207 4.20 -11.96 11.90
N ALA A 208 4.13 -12.16 10.58
CA ALA A 208 4.15 -13.50 9.99
C ALA A 208 5.48 -14.23 10.34
N PRO A 209 5.46 -15.56 10.56
CA PRO A 209 6.63 -16.33 10.92
C PRO A 209 7.56 -16.55 9.70
N LEU A 210 8.83 -16.87 9.95
CA LEU A 210 9.77 -17.23 8.88
C LEU A 210 9.59 -18.69 8.47
N ASP A 211 8.55 -18.97 7.69
CA ASP A 211 8.19 -20.33 7.24
C ASP A 211 8.65 -20.67 5.81
N GLY A 212 9.54 -19.85 5.24
CA GLY A 212 10.06 -19.97 3.87
C GLY A 212 9.30 -19.13 2.83
N THR A 213 8.14 -18.57 3.18
CA THR A 213 7.39 -17.66 2.30
C THR A 213 7.71 -16.18 2.55
N ILE A 214 8.17 -15.84 3.75
CA ILE A 214 8.48 -14.48 4.19
C ILE A 214 9.96 -14.17 4.03
N LEU A 215 10.30 -13.02 3.46
CA LEU A 215 11.69 -12.57 3.39
C LEU A 215 12.20 -12.19 4.79
N GLU A 216 13.33 -12.74 5.21
CA GLU A 216 13.97 -12.42 6.49
C GLU A 216 14.54 -10.98 6.51
N GLY A 217 13.68 -9.99 6.72
CA GLY A 217 14.04 -8.57 6.74
C GLY A 217 14.98 -8.18 7.87
N VAL A 218 16.05 -7.44 7.56
CA VAL A 218 16.95 -6.86 8.58
C VAL A 218 16.20 -5.85 9.47
N THR A 219 15.29 -5.07 8.88
CA THR A 219 14.45 -4.14 9.64
C THR A 219 13.43 -4.89 10.51
N ARG A 220 12.80 -5.95 10.00
CA ARG A 220 11.93 -6.86 10.78
C ARG A 220 12.65 -7.41 12.01
N ASP A 221 13.83 -7.98 11.83
CA ASP A 221 14.65 -8.51 12.93
C ASP A 221 14.98 -7.43 13.99
N SER A 222 15.26 -6.21 13.52
CA SER A 222 15.55 -5.07 14.40
C SER A 222 14.30 -4.62 15.18
N VAL A 223 13.14 -4.57 14.53
CA VAL A 223 11.85 -4.25 15.17
C VAL A 223 11.51 -5.28 16.24
N LEU A 224 11.64 -6.58 15.93
CA LEU A 224 11.39 -7.65 16.89
C LEU A 224 12.33 -7.57 18.09
N SER A 225 13.62 -7.32 17.84
CA SER A 225 14.62 -7.17 18.92
C SER A 225 14.26 -6.02 19.87
N LEU A 226 13.95 -4.84 19.31
CA LEU A 226 13.55 -3.68 20.10
C LEU A 226 12.20 -3.87 20.81
N ALA A 227 11.24 -4.51 20.16
CA ALA A 227 9.94 -4.81 20.76
C ALA A 227 10.07 -5.78 21.94
N ARG A 228 10.91 -6.81 21.82
CA ARG A 228 11.23 -7.71 22.93
C ARG A 228 11.92 -7.00 24.08
N GLU A 229 12.87 -6.12 23.78
CA GLU A 229 13.60 -5.37 24.79
C GLU A 229 12.70 -4.37 25.54
N LYS A 230 11.78 -3.70 24.84
CA LYS A 230 11.04 -2.56 25.39
C LYS A 230 9.59 -2.85 25.76
N LEU A 231 8.88 -3.62 24.94
CA LEU A 231 7.44 -3.83 25.11
C LEU A 231 7.12 -5.02 26.01
N VAL A 232 7.93 -6.09 25.97
CA VAL A 232 7.71 -7.27 26.83
C VAL A 232 7.77 -6.92 28.32
N PRO A 233 8.72 -6.09 28.82
CA PRO A 233 8.69 -5.60 30.19
C PRO A 233 7.45 -4.77 30.55
N GLU A 234 6.81 -4.13 29.58
CA GLU A 234 5.55 -3.39 29.73
C GLU A 234 4.32 -4.32 29.64
N GLY A 235 4.52 -5.63 29.57
CA GLY A 235 3.44 -6.62 29.51
C GLY A 235 2.89 -6.86 28.11
N TRP A 236 3.58 -6.45 27.04
CA TRP A 236 3.19 -6.82 25.67
C TRP A 236 3.63 -8.23 25.30
N LEU A 237 2.84 -8.87 24.45
CA LEU A 237 3.21 -10.08 23.74
C LEU A 237 3.87 -9.73 22.39
N VAL A 238 4.96 -10.41 22.02
CA VAL A 238 5.59 -10.27 20.70
C VAL A 238 5.55 -11.63 19.99
N SER A 239 4.70 -11.74 18.97
CA SER A 239 4.36 -13.01 18.34
C SER A 239 4.81 -13.08 16.89
N GLU A 240 5.58 -14.11 16.56
CA GLU A 240 5.84 -14.53 15.18
C GLU A 240 4.89 -15.68 14.85
N ARG A 241 3.66 -15.36 14.44
CA ARG A 241 2.59 -16.34 14.17
C ARG A 241 1.82 -16.01 12.91
N LYS A 242 1.13 -17.01 12.35
CA LYS A 242 0.16 -16.78 11.27
C LYS A 242 -1.06 -16.04 11.83
N TYR A 243 -1.62 -15.15 11.02
CA TYR A 243 -2.84 -14.40 11.27
C TYR A 243 -3.52 -14.11 9.93
N THR A 244 -4.83 -13.94 9.93
CA THR A 244 -5.63 -13.83 8.70
C THR A 244 -6.21 -12.44 8.54
N MET A 245 -6.64 -12.10 7.32
CA MET A 245 -7.42 -10.88 7.09
C MET A 245 -8.71 -10.85 7.89
N LYS A 246 -9.34 -12.00 8.10
CA LYS A 246 -10.52 -12.13 8.97
C LYS A 246 -10.22 -11.72 10.40
N GLU A 247 -9.11 -12.19 10.98
CA GLU A 247 -8.69 -11.78 12.33
C GLU A 247 -8.47 -10.28 12.43
N LEU A 248 -7.83 -9.67 11.42
CA LEU A 248 -7.59 -8.22 11.38
C LEU A 248 -8.89 -7.41 11.25
N ASP A 249 -9.81 -7.85 10.39
CA ASP A 249 -11.11 -7.20 10.20
C ASP A 249 -11.96 -7.26 11.47
N GLU A 250 -12.03 -8.43 12.12
CA GLU A 250 -12.69 -8.58 13.42
C GLU A 250 -12.05 -7.68 14.48
N ALA A 251 -10.72 -7.63 14.56
CA ALA A 251 -10.02 -6.74 15.50
C ALA A 251 -10.29 -5.26 15.22
N ALA A 252 -10.41 -4.86 13.96
CA ALA A 252 -10.74 -3.48 13.58
C ALA A 252 -12.18 -3.11 13.99
N GLN A 253 -13.15 -3.99 13.72
CA GLN A 253 -14.56 -3.77 14.06
C GLN A 253 -14.79 -3.74 15.58
N GLU A 254 -14.07 -4.57 16.33
CA GLU A 254 -14.13 -4.64 17.80
C GLU A 254 -13.30 -3.54 18.49
N GLY A 255 -12.61 -2.67 17.74
CA GLY A 255 -11.76 -1.61 18.31
C GLY A 255 -10.50 -2.11 19.02
N ARG A 256 -10.06 -3.34 18.70
CA ARG A 256 -8.83 -3.97 19.25
C ARG A 256 -7.59 -3.70 18.41
N LEU A 257 -7.72 -3.35 17.13
CA LEU A 257 -6.60 -2.98 16.26
C LEU A 257 -6.01 -1.63 16.70
N ILE A 258 -4.71 -1.60 17.04
CA ILE A 258 -4.02 -0.40 17.53
C ILE A 258 -3.29 0.28 16.37
N GLU A 259 -2.34 -0.44 15.74
CA GLU A 259 -1.50 0.08 14.66
C GLU A 259 -1.14 -1.03 13.67
N ALA A 260 -0.82 -0.65 12.43
CA ALA A 260 -0.30 -1.56 11.42
C ALA A 260 0.79 -0.85 10.61
N PHE A 261 1.87 -1.55 10.28
CA PHE A 261 2.99 -0.96 9.53
C PHE A 261 3.82 -2.00 8.78
N GLY A 262 4.34 -1.59 7.61
CA GLY A 262 5.38 -2.30 6.89
C GLY A 262 6.76 -1.96 7.43
N SER A 263 7.71 -2.90 7.37
CA SER A 263 9.12 -2.68 7.71
C SER A 263 10.06 -3.17 6.60
N GLY A 264 11.07 -2.34 6.28
CA GLY A 264 12.06 -2.68 5.25
C GLY A 264 13.05 -1.56 5.01
N THR A 265 14.20 -1.85 4.39
CA THR A 265 15.30 -0.86 4.22
C THR A 265 14.86 0.44 3.55
N ALA A 266 13.94 0.36 2.60
CA ALA A 266 13.52 1.49 1.77
C ALA A 266 12.79 2.58 2.58
N ALA A 267 11.69 2.20 3.25
CA ALA A 267 10.87 3.12 4.07
C ALA A 267 11.21 3.10 5.56
N ILE A 268 12.06 2.17 6.02
CA ILE A 268 12.32 1.84 7.43
C ILE A 268 11.05 1.31 8.10
N ILE A 269 10.11 2.20 8.44
CA ILE A 269 8.77 1.91 8.92
C ILE A 269 7.77 2.68 8.06
N SER A 270 6.78 1.98 7.53
CA SER A 270 5.71 2.55 6.71
C SER A 270 4.36 2.33 7.39
N PRO A 271 3.78 3.34 8.06
CA PRO A 271 2.47 3.19 8.69
C PRO A 271 1.39 2.85 7.67
N VAL A 272 0.42 2.03 8.06
CA VAL A 272 -0.73 1.64 7.22
C VAL A 272 -1.96 2.42 7.69
N ARG A 273 -2.59 3.13 6.74
CA ARG A 273 -3.80 3.92 6.98
C ARG A 273 -5.06 3.07 6.86
N SER A 274 -5.11 2.23 5.84
CA SER A 274 -6.29 1.42 5.51
C SER A 274 -5.88 0.24 4.64
N ILE A 275 -6.66 -0.83 4.73
CA ILE A 275 -6.53 -2.03 3.92
C ILE A 275 -7.88 -2.25 3.25
N ALA A 276 -7.92 -2.19 1.91
CA ALA A 276 -9.11 -2.54 1.15
C ALA A 276 -9.19 -4.07 1.03
N TRP A 277 -10.30 -4.64 1.49
CA TRP A 277 -10.53 -6.08 1.48
C TRP A 277 -11.99 -6.36 1.14
N LYS A 278 -12.23 -7.22 0.13
CA LYS A 278 -13.56 -7.71 -0.29
C LYS A 278 -14.62 -6.62 -0.47
N GLY A 279 -14.26 -5.51 -1.12
CA GLY A 279 -15.21 -4.44 -1.45
C GLY A 279 -15.78 -3.68 -0.24
N LYS A 280 -15.29 -3.92 0.99
CA LYS A 280 -15.79 -3.24 2.21
C LYS A 280 -15.45 -1.75 2.28
N THR A 281 -14.68 -1.23 1.34
CA THR A 281 -14.29 0.18 1.31
C THR A 281 -15.28 0.96 0.45
N VAL A 282 -16.03 1.87 1.08
CA VAL A 282 -16.86 2.83 0.35
C VAL A 282 -15.98 3.93 -0.21
N VAL A 283 -16.08 4.16 -1.52
CA VAL A 283 -15.30 5.18 -2.24
C VAL A 283 -16.23 6.23 -2.83
N VAL A 284 -15.76 7.48 -2.92
CA VAL A 284 -16.46 8.55 -3.63
C VAL A 284 -15.85 8.66 -5.03
N THR A 285 -16.62 8.30 -6.05
CA THR A 285 -16.14 8.22 -7.45
C THR A 285 -16.32 9.52 -8.22
N ALA A 286 -17.30 10.34 -7.83
CA ALA A 286 -17.54 11.66 -8.41
C ALA A 286 -18.16 12.61 -7.38
N ALA A 287 -17.77 13.89 -7.45
CA ALA A 287 -18.34 14.96 -6.64
C ALA A 287 -18.41 16.25 -7.46
N LEU A 288 -19.54 16.95 -7.38
CA LEU A 288 -19.76 18.23 -8.05
C LEU A 288 -20.72 19.09 -7.24
N ARG A 289 -20.84 20.36 -7.64
CA ARG A 289 -21.76 21.32 -7.05
C ARG A 289 -22.24 22.30 -8.11
N THR A 290 -23.42 22.86 -7.90
CA THR A 290 -23.84 24.04 -8.65
C THR A 290 -23.05 25.29 -8.21
N PRO A 291 -22.91 26.31 -9.08
CA PRO A 291 -22.53 27.65 -8.68
C PRO A 291 -23.50 28.20 -7.63
N PHE A 292 -22.99 28.91 -6.62
CA PHE A 292 -23.80 29.47 -5.54
C PHE A 292 -23.43 30.93 -5.29
N THR A 293 -24.41 31.74 -4.89
CA THR A 293 -24.21 33.13 -4.44
C THR A 293 -24.99 33.39 -3.15
N LYS A 294 -25.04 34.64 -2.67
CA LYS A 294 -25.90 34.99 -1.52
C LYS A 294 -27.38 34.77 -1.90
N GLY A 295 -28.21 34.39 -0.93
CA GLY A 295 -29.66 34.21 -1.13
C GLY A 295 -30.31 35.42 -1.81
N GLY A 296 -31.28 35.16 -2.69
CA GLY A 296 -31.93 36.18 -3.52
C GLY A 296 -31.05 36.81 -4.61
N LYS A 297 -29.84 36.30 -4.87
CA LYS A 297 -28.92 36.82 -5.90
C LYS A 297 -28.40 35.74 -6.84
N GLY A 298 -27.86 36.18 -7.98
CA GLY A 298 -27.25 35.32 -8.98
C GLY A 298 -28.24 34.80 -10.03
N GLY A 299 -27.70 34.13 -11.06
CA GLY A 299 -28.49 33.64 -12.21
C GLY A 299 -29.47 32.51 -11.88
N PHE A 300 -29.31 31.84 -10.74
CA PHE A 300 -30.19 30.75 -10.28
C PHE A 300 -31.15 31.17 -9.17
N LYS A 301 -31.27 32.48 -8.89
CA LYS A 301 -32.07 32.96 -7.73
C LYS A 301 -33.54 32.54 -7.80
N ASP A 302 -34.11 32.45 -9.00
CA ASP A 302 -35.51 32.09 -9.24
C ASP A 302 -35.67 30.62 -9.68
N THR A 303 -34.60 29.83 -9.66
CA THR A 303 -34.61 28.43 -10.09
C THR A 303 -35.06 27.54 -8.95
N GLN A 304 -36.00 26.62 -9.20
CA GLN A 304 -36.47 25.72 -8.16
C GLN A 304 -35.39 24.70 -7.77
N ALA A 305 -35.46 24.21 -6.53
CA ALA A 305 -34.51 23.22 -6.02
C ALA A 305 -34.48 21.94 -6.87
N ALA A 306 -35.64 21.49 -7.38
CA ALA A 306 -35.73 20.33 -8.26
C ALA A 306 -34.95 20.52 -9.58
N ASP A 307 -35.04 21.70 -10.20
CA ASP A 307 -34.33 22.01 -11.45
C ASP A 307 -32.82 22.06 -11.23
N LEU A 308 -32.39 22.66 -10.11
CA LEU A 308 -30.97 22.67 -9.70
C LEU A 308 -30.46 21.25 -9.49
N MET A 309 -31.23 20.41 -8.82
CA MET A 309 -30.88 19.02 -8.56
C MET A 309 -30.84 18.20 -9.87
N ALA A 310 -31.81 18.38 -10.76
CA ALA A 310 -31.84 17.69 -12.06
C ALA A 310 -30.59 18.02 -12.90
N GLY A 311 -30.22 19.30 -12.96
CA GLY A 311 -28.98 19.73 -13.63
C GLY A 311 -27.72 19.13 -13.00
N ALA A 312 -27.64 19.12 -11.67
CA ALA A 312 -26.52 18.53 -10.95
C ALA A 312 -26.42 17.00 -11.15
N LEU A 313 -27.54 16.29 -11.09
CA LEU A 313 -27.62 14.85 -11.33
C LEU A 313 -27.23 14.48 -12.76
N LYS A 314 -27.69 15.24 -13.77
CA LYS A 314 -27.31 15.01 -15.16
C LYS A 314 -25.81 15.22 -15.38
N ALA A 315 -25.26 16.32 -14.85
CA ALA A 315 -23.82 16.57 -14.90
C ALA A 315 -23.01 15.49 -14.16
N LEU A 316 -23.58 14.87 -13.12
CA LEU A 316 -22.94 13.79 -12.37
C LEU A 316 -22.81 12.55 -13.26
N LEU A 317 -23.88 12.16 -13.95
CA LEU A 317 -23.88 11.04 -14.90
C LEU A 317 -22.89 11.28 -16.05
N GLU A 318 -22.86 12.49 -16.61
CA GLU A 318 -21.90 12.85 -17.67
C GLU A 318 -20.44 12.74 -17.19
N ARG A 319 -20.17 13.17 -15.96
CA ARG A 319 -18.81 13.16 -15.38
C ARG A 319 -18.37 11.76 -14.96
N SER A 320 -19.24 11.00 -14.30
CA SER A 320 -18.91 9.66 -13.79
C SER A 320 -18.97 8.60 -14.88
N LYS A 321 -19.75 8.84 -15.95
CA LYS A 321 -20.09 7.87 -17.00
C LYS A 321 -20.73 6.59 -16.46
N ILE A 322 -21.31 6.65 -15.26
CA ILE A 322 -21.96 5.50 -14.65
C ILE A 322 -23.28 5.22 -15.36
N ASP A 323 -23.63 3.94 -15.50
CA ASP A 323 -24.97 3.56 -15.91
C ASP A 323 -25.97 3.98 -14.82
N PRO A 324 -26.96 4.85 -15.11
CA PRO A 324 -27.94 5.29 -14.12
C PRO A 324 -28.71 4.13 -13.48
N ALA A 325 -28.85 2.99 -14.19
CA ALA A 325 -29.56 1.81 -13.68
C ALA A 325 -28.84 1.10 -12.54
N LEU A 326 -27.54 1.36 -12.35
CA LEU A 326 -26.78 0.81 -11.23
C LEU A 326 -26.98 1.61 -9.93
N VAL A 327 -27.54 2.83 -9.99
CA VAL A 327 -27.78 3.63 -8.80
C VAL A 327 -29.07 3.19 -8.11
N GLU A 328 -28.94 2.67 -6.90
CA GLU A 328 -30.05 2.05 -6.16
C GLU A 328 -30.76 3.04 -5.23
N ASP A 329 -30.04 3.99 -4.62
CA ASP A 329 -30.63 5.01 -3.73
C ASP A 329 -30.01 6.41 -3.95
N ILE A 330 -30.87 7.42 -3.94
CA ILE A 330 -30.52 8.84 -3.98
C ILE A 330 -31.11 9.51 -2.73
N ALA A 331 -30.24 9.86 -1.79
CA ALA A 331 -30.60 10.63 -0.61
C ALA A 331 -30.30 12.12 -0.86
N VAL A 332 -31.32 12.98 -0.70
CA VAL A 332 -31.19 14.42 -0.90
C VAL A 332 -31.52 15.19 0.37
N GLY A 333 -30.55 15.92 0.90
CA GLY A 333 -30.75 16.87 1.97
C GLY A 333 -31.39 18.16 1.47
N THR A 334 -32.53 18.55 2.02
CA THR A 334 -33.24 19.80 1.68
C THR A 334 -33.94 20.36 2.92
N VAL A 335 -33.92 21.69 3.11
CA VAL A 335 -34.42 22.31 4.35
C VAL A 335 -35.78 22.96 4.15
N LEU A 336 -35.93 23.76 3.08
CA LEU A 336 -37.13 24.60 2.87
C LEU A 336 -38.14 24.01 1.87
N ALA A 337 -38.06 22.71 1.57
CA ALA A 337 -38.91 22.07 0.56
C ALA A 337 -40.41 22.24 0.90
N PRO A 338 -41.22 22.86 0.01
CA PRO A 338 -42.67 22.91 0.18
C PRO A 338 -43.25 21.48 0.18
N GLY A 339 -44.03 21.11 1.20
CA GLY A 339 -44.88 19.91 1.14
C GLY A 339 -44.20 18.53 1.24
N GLY A 340 -42.95 18.43 1.72
CA GLY A 340 -42.34 17.13 2.05
C GLY A 340 -41.52 16.44 0.95
N GLY A 341 -41.06 17.19 -0.06
CA GLY A 341 -39.77 17.04 -0.77
C GLY A 341 -39.45 15.80 -1.61
N ALA A 342 -39.93 14.60 -1.28
CA ALA A 342 -39.53 13.37 -1.97
C ALA A 342 -40.01 13.34 -3.42
N THR A 343 -41.22 13.86 -3.68
CA THR A 343 -41.83 13.89 -5.02
C THR A 343 -41.08 14.79 -5.99
N GLU A 344 -40.59 15.94 -5.54
CA GLU A 344 -39.83 16.89 -6.38
C GLU A 344 -38.45 16.35 -6.74
N MET A 345 -37.73 15.77 -5.77
CA MET A 345 -36.43 15.15 -6.02
C MET A 345 -36.55 13.88 -6.86
N ARG A 346 -37.67 13.17 -6.73
CA ARG A 346 -38.00 12.06 -7.62
C ARG A 346 -38.19 12.53 -9.06
N ALA A 347 -38.92 13.63 -9.29
CA ALA A 347 -39.05 14.21 -10.61
C ALA A 347 -37.68 14.65 -11.17
N ALA A 348 -36.85 15.29 -10.36
CA ALA A 348 -35.49 15.69 -10.74
C ALA A 348 -34.62 14.50 -11.18
N ALA A 349 -34.66 13.37 -10.44
CA ALA A 349 -33.94 12.16 -10.79
C ALA A 349 -34.42 11.55 -12.11
N LEU A 350 -35.73 11.48 -12.34
CA LEU A 350 -36.29 10.97 -13.60
C LEU A 350 -35.90 11.86 -14.79
N VAL A 351 -35.96 13.19 -14.63
CA VAL A 351 -35.52 14.15 -15.66
C VAL A 351 -34.02 14.02 -15.96
N ALA A 352 -33.21 13.74 -14.94
CA ALA A 352 -31.77 13.53 -15.10
C ALA A 352 -31.41 12.20 -15.79
N GLY A 353 -32.37 11.27 -15.94
CA GLY A 353 -32.18 10.00 -16.65
C GLY A 353 -32.04 8.76 -15.76
N PHE A 354 -32.33 8.87 -14.45
CA PHE A 354 -32.39 7.70 -13.57
C PHE A 354 -33.69 6.90 -13.80
N PRO A 355 -33.66 5.57 -13.76
CA PRO A 355 -34.85 4.75 -13.96
C PRO A 355 -35.81 4.82 -12.76
N THR A 356 -37.03 4.33 -12.98
CA THR A 356 -38.05 4.23 -11.93
C THR A 356 -37.69 3.21 -10.83
N THR A 357 -36.69 2.37 -11.04
CA THR A 357 -36.19 1.43 -10.03
C THR A 357 -35.27 2.08 -9.00
N THR A 358 -34.60 3.19 -9.32
CA THR A 358 -33.75 3.93 -8.37
C THR A 358 -34.62 4.53 -7.27
N ALA A 359 -34.34 4.26 -6.00
CA ALA A 359 -35.03 4.91 -4.89
C ALA A 359 -34.59 6.37 -4.75
N VAL A 360 -35.50 7.23 -4.31
CA VAL A 360 -35.20 8.63 -4.01
C VAL A 360 -35.87 9.00 -2.69
N ARG A 361 -35.10 9.59 -1.78
CA ARG A 361 -35.60 10.07 -0.50
C ARG A 361 -35.03 11.43 -0.17
N THR A 362 -35.81 12.21 0.57
CA THR A 362 -35.36 13.48 1.13
C THR A 362 -35.23 13.41 2.64
N LEU A 363 -34.26 14.14 3.17
CA LEU A 363 -34.12 14.31 4.61
C LEU A 363 -33.86 15.77 4.98
N ASN A 364 -34.34 16.14 6.16
CA ASN A 364 -34.14 17.46 6.72
C ASN A 364 -33.47 17.35 8.10
N ARG A 365 -32.19 17.71 8.12
CA ARG A 365 -31.38 17.94 9.33
C ARG A 365 -30.78 19.35 9.26
N GLN A 366 -31.57 20.32 8.81
CA GLN A 366 -31.17 21.73 8.67
C GLN A 366 -29.85 21.87 7.89
N CYS A 367 -28.90 22.67 8.37
CA CYS A 367 -27.60 22.89 7.74
C CYS A 367 -26.76 21.61 7.52
N SER A 368 -27.10 20.49 8.19
CA SER A 368 -26.40 19.21 8.07
C SER A 368 -27.06 18.21 7.11
N SER A 369 -28.18 18.57 6.45
CA SER A 369 -28.97 17.64 5.64
C SER A 369 -28.17 16.97 4.52
N GLY A 370 -27.39 17.75 3.76
CA GLY A 370 -26.59 17.20 2.65
C GLY A 370 -25.50 16.25 3.13
N LEU A 371 -24.84 16.57 4.26
CA LEU A 371 -23.84 15.68 4.85
C LEU A 371 -24.47 14.40 5.40
N GLN A 372 -25.62 14.51 6.06
CA GLN A 372 -26.36 13.35 6.56
C GLN A 372 -26.79 12.44 5.40
N ALA A 373 -27.20 13.01 4.26
CA ALA A 373 -27.53 12.25 3.06
C ALA A 373 -26.35 11.40 2.57
N SER A 374 -25.15 11.99 2.50
CA SER A 374 -23.93 11.25 2.17
C SER A 374 -23.60 10.17 3.20
N ILE A 375 -23.74 10.46 4.50
CA ILE A 375 -23.50 9.48 5.58
C ILE A 375 -24.46 8.29 5.45
N ASP A 376 -25.73 8.54 5.18
CA ASP A 376 -26.71 7.47 5.05
C ASP A 376 -26.40 6.54 3.88
N ILE A 377 -26.07 7.09 2.71
CA ILE A 377 -25.66 6.30 1.54
C ILE A 377 -24.40 5.49 1.86
N ILE A 378 -23.40 6.10 2.50
CA ILE A 378 -22.19 5.39 2.93
C ILE A 378 -22.54 4.23 3.87
N ASN A 379 -23.47 4.41 4.81
CA ASN A 379 -23.88 3.35 5.72
C ASN A 379 -24.66 2.23 5.03
N GLN A 380 -25.49 2.57 4.04
CA GLN A 380 -26.19 1.58 3.22
C GLN A 380 -25.21 0.73 2.41
N ILE A 381 -24.19 1.36 1.80
CA ILE A 381 -23.13 0.65 1.08
C ILE A 381 -22.32 -0.23 2.06
N LYS A 382 -21.90 0.31 3.21
CA LYS A 382 -21.15 -0.44 4.22
C LYS A 382 -21.90 -1.66 4.77
N SER A 383 -23.22 -1.58 4.85
CA SER A 383 -24.07 -2.67 5.35
C SER A 383 -24.47 -3.68 4.26
N GLY A 384 -24.11 -3.42 3.00
CA GLY A 384 -24.51 -4.26 1.86
C GLY A 384 -25.98 -4.14 1.49
N MET A 385 -26.66 -3.05 1.90
CA MET A 385 -28.04 -2.78 1.50
C MET A 385 -28.14 -2.30 0.05
N ILE A 386 -27.11 -1.59 -0.42
CA ILE A 386 -26.93 -1.12 -1.81
C ILE A 386 -25.44 -1.21 -2.17
N GLU A 387 -25.09 -1.25 -3.44
CA GLU A 387 -23.72 -1.15 -3.94
C GLU A 387 -23.38 0.30 -4.35
N ILE A 388 -24.34 1.01 -4.96
CA ILE A 388 -24.13 2.36 -5.49
C ILE A 388 -25.27 3.28 -5.09
N GLY A 389 -24.93 4.45 -4.55
CA GLY A 389 -25.90 5.49 -4.21
C GLY A 389 -25.35 6.91 -4.34
N ILE A 390 -26.25 7.90 -4.28
CA ILE A 390 -25.93 9.32 -4.38
C ILE A 390 -26.39 10.03 -3.12
N GLY A 391 -25.45 10.65 -2.40
CA GLY A 391 -25.75 11.58 -1.32
C GLY A 391 -25.63 13.02 -1.82
N ALA A 392 -26.72 13.78 -1.78
CA ALA A 392 -26.78 15.14 -2.30
C ALA A 392 -27.38 16.11 -1.28
N GLY A 393 -27.17 17.40 -1.52
CA GLY A 393 -27.86 18.47 -0.81
C GLY A 393 -28.24 19.57 -1.81
N VAL A 394 -29.45 20.09 -1.68
CA VAL A 394 -29.95 21.18 -2.52
C VAL A 394 -30.80 22.13 -1.68
N GLU A 395 -30.71 23.41 -2.01
CA GLU A 395 -31.58 24.42 -1.42
C GLU A 395 -31.81 25.54 -2.42
N SER A 396 -33.02 26.09 -2.42
CA SER A 396 -33.35 27.32 -3.13
C SER A 396 -33.89 28.37 -2.17
N MET A 397 -33.14 29.46 -2.01
CA MET A 397 -33.48 30.57 -1.12
C MET A 397 -34.15 31.73 -1.89
N SER A 398 -34.99 31.37 -2.87
CA SER A 398 -35.71 32.30 -3.77
C SER A 398 -36.70 33.19 -3.04
#